data_AF-A0A7X0U5M7-F1
#
_entry.id   AF-A0A7X0U5M7-F1
#
_cell.length_a   1.000
_cell.length_b   1.000
_cell.length_c   1.000
_cell.angle_alpha   90.00
_cell.angle_beta   90.00
_cell.angle_gamma   90.00
#
_symmetry.space_group_name_H-M   'P 1'
#
loop_
_entity.id
_entity.type
_entity.pdbx_description
1 polymer ?
#
loop_
_entity_poly.entity_id
_entity_poly.type
_entity_poly.pdbx_seq_one_letter_code
_entity_poly.pdbx_strand_id
1 'polypeptide(L)'
;MCAPSTVVPTRYGLLRATLDLTGDLPLTEPAGFGPRLSADRAPESWEGAVIAYRLTEPETPVVDATDIGALLILAQAYEPRTPHDDVRALARLDPRSADIVRVLVESDSVRSAAAALGMHHSTVQAKHESLTRALGYDPRSITGHARYIAAALLLRLTDPAWLENSTHLQR
;
A
#
# COMPACT_ATOMS: atom_id res chain seq x y z
N MET A 1 30.46 -12.91 -4.90
CA MET A 1 30.87 -12.59 -3.52
C MET A 1 29.59 -12.43 -2.73
N CYS A 2 29.44 -13.03 -1.53
CA CYS A 2 28.24 -12.80 -0.71
C CYS A 2 28.23 -11.35 -0.23
N ALA A 3 27.13 -10.63 -0.47
CA ALA A 3 26.96 -9.29 0.07
C ALA A 3 26.95 -9.32 1.62
N PRO A 4 27.53 -8.31 2.29
CA PRO A 4 27.45 -8.21 3.73
C PRO A 4 25.98 -8.08 4.15
N SER A 5 25.57 -8.93 5.10
CA SER A 5 24.21 -8.94 5.61
C SER A 5 24.18 -9.17 7.11
N THR A 6 23.13 -8.67 7.75
CA THR A 6 22.86 -8.86 9.18
C THR A 6 21.36 -8.90 9.43
N VAL A 7 20.94 -9.40 10.60
CA VAL A 7 19.54 -9.39 11.03
C VAL A 7 19.33 -8.22 11.97
N VAL A 8 18.34 -7.39 11.67
CA VAL A 8 18.00 -6.16 12.40
C VAL A 8 16.62 -6.33 13.04
N PRO A 9 16.48 -6.17 14.36
CA PRO A 9 15.18 -6.12 15.00
C PRO A 9 14.47 -4.81 14.64
N THR A 10 13.20 -4.92 14.26
CA THR A 10 12.32 -3.79 13.94
C THR A 10 10.99 -3.93 14.68
N ARG A 11 10.18 -2.86 14.68
CA ARG A 11 8.79 -2.92 15.16
C ARG A 11 7.91 -3.90 14.38
N TYR A 12 8.36 -4.36 13.21
CA TYR A 12 7.66 -5.31 12.35
C TYR A 12 8.23 -6.73 12.43
N GLY A 13 9.14 -6.99 13.38
CA GLY A 13 9.86 -8.25 13.53
C GLY A 13 11.31 -8.17 13.09
N LEU A 14 11.95 -9.33 12.94
CA LEU A 14 13.33 -9.46 12.51
C LEU A 14 13.42 -9.36 10.99
N LEU A 15 14.17 -8.39 10.48
CA LEU A 15 14.41 -8.23 9.04
C LEU A 15 15.88 -8.44 8.71
N ARG A 16 16.17 -9.05 7.56
CA ARG A 16 17.54 -9.16 7.04
C ARG A 16 17.89 -7.88 6.28
N ALA A 17 18.93 -7.19 6.72
CA ALA A 17 19.54 -6.08 5.99
C ALA A 17 20.73 -6.59 5.19
N THR A 18 20.77 -6.27 3.90
CA THR A 18 21.87 -6.64 2.99
C THR A 18 22.35 -5.38 2.27
N LEU A 19 23.66 -5.18 2.21
CA LEU A 19 24.25 -4.07 1.45
C LEU A 19 24.59 -4.52 0.05
N ASP A 20 23.88 -3.99 -0.95
CA ASP A 20 24.24 -4.19 -2.34
C ASP A 20 25.25 -3.14 -2.81
N LEU A 21 26.50 -3.58 -2.99
CA LEU A 21 27.58 -2.71 -3.48
C LEU A 21 27.72 -2.74 -5.00
N THR A 22 27.12 -3.73 -5.68
CA THR A 22 27.33 -3.98 -7.10
C THR A 22 26.07 -3.83 -7.95
N GLY A 23 24.89 -3.88 -7.34
CA GLY A 23 23.59 -3.80 -8.01
C GLY A 23 23.10 -5.13 -8.59
N ASP A 24 23.77 -6.23 -8.28
CA ASP A 24 23.59 -7.54 -8.93
C ASP A 24 23.24 -8.65 -7.91
N LEU A 25 22.57 -8.27 -6.81
CA LEU A 25 22.16 -9.27 -5.84
C LEU A 25 21.05 -10.18 -6.39
N PRO A 26 21.26 -11.51 -6.44
CA PRO A 26 20.20 -12.43 -6.80
C PRO A 26 19.17 -12.47 -5.66
N LEU A 27 17.96 -12.03 -5.94
CA LEU A 27 16.85 -12.06 -4.99
C LEU A 27 16.01 -13.32 -5.20
N THR A 28 15.99 -14.17 -4.18
CA THR A 28 15.21 -15.42 -4.15
C THR A 28 14.00 -15.34 -3.22
N GLU A 29 13.87 -14.23 -2.48
CA GLU A 29 12.83 -13.98 -1.49
C GLU A 29 12.28 -12.56 -1.67
N PRO A 30 11.08 -12.25 -1.16
CA PRO A 30 10.55 -10.90 -1.22
C PRO A 30 11.51 -9.88 -0.62
N ALA A 31 11.69 -8.75 -1.30
CA ALA A 31 12.70 -7.75 -0.93
C ALA A 31 12.22 -6.33 -1.20
N GLY A 32 12.61 -5.41 -0.31
CA GLY A 32 12.48 -3.98 -0.54
C GLY A 32 13.85 -3.36 -0.74
N PHE A 33 14.00 -2.54 -1.78
CA PHE A 33 15.19 -1.72 -1.98
C PHE A 33 14.97 -0.32 -1.46
N GLY A 34 15.96 0.17 -0.71
CA GLY A 34 16.02 1.57 -0.31
C GLY A 34 16.64 2.42 -1.41
N PRO A 35 16.41 3.75 -1.40
CA PRO A 35 17.11 4.65 -2.30
C PRO A 35 18.63 4.52 -2.15
N ARG A 36 19.35 4.63 -3.27
CA ARG A 36 20.83 4.68 -3.28
C ARG A 36 21.29 6.01 -2.69
N LEU A 37 21.78 5.97 -1.46
CA LEU A 37 22.27 7.12 -0.71
C LEU A 37 23.71 6.88 -0.25
N SER A 38 24.37 7.94 0.21
CA SER A 38 25.68 7.84 0.86
C SER A 38 25.60 7.04 2.16
N ALA A 39 26.73 6.49 2.60
CA ALA A 39 26.79 5.57 3.73
C ALA A 39 26.32 6.21 5.06
N ASP A 40 26.54 7.51 5.24
CA ASP A 40 26.05 8.29 6.39
C ASP A 40 24.51 8.39 6.42
N ARG A 41 23.84 8.19 5.28
CA ARG A 41 22.39 8.18 5.13
C ARG A 41 21.81 6.76 4.99
N ALA A 42 22.60 5.74 5.33
CA ALA A 42 22.15 4.35 5.36
C ALA A 42 20.86 4.12 6.19
N PRO A 43 20.61 4.81 7.33
CA PRO A 43 19.34 4.67 8.05
C PRO A 43 18.11 5.05 7.23
N GLU A 44 18.21 6.08 6.38
CA GLU A 44 17.11 6.55 5.54
C GLU A 44 16.86 5.61 4.36
N SER A 45 17.94 5.09 3.77
CA SER A 45 17.85 4.02 2.78
C SER A 45 17.17 2.78 3.38
N TRP A 46 17.57 2.40 4.59
CA TRP A 46 16.97 1.29 5.32
C TRP A 46 15.48 1.51 5.61
N GLU A 47 15.07 2.69 6.05
CA GLU A 47 13.66 3.00 6.27
C GLU A 47 12.83 2.84 4.98
N GLY A 48 13.36 3.35 3.86
CA GLY A 48 12.75 3.17 2.54
C GLY A 48 12.66 1.69 2.14
N ALA A 49 13.72 0.92 2.37
CA ALA A 49 13.75 -0.52 2.11
C ALA A 49 12.70 -1.28 2.93
N VAL A 50 12.51 -0.94 4.20
CA VAL A 50 11.49 -1.56 5.05
C VAL A 50 10.08 -1.22 4.56
N ILE A 51 9.83 0.02 4.15
CA ILE A 51 8.54 0.41 3.56
C ILE A 51 8.29 -0.37 2.27
N ALA A 52 9.25 -0.40 1.36
CA ALA A 52 9.16 -1.13 0.10
C ALA A 52 8.92 -2.63 0.34
N TYR A 53 9.64 -3.24 1.29
CA TYR A 53 9.47 -4.64 1.66
C TYR A 53 8.05 -4.95 2.13
N ARG A 54 7.47 -4.08 2.96
CA ARG A 54 6.08 -4.23 3.43
C ARG A 54 5.04 -4.04 2.31
N LEU A 55 5.44 -3.45 1.19
CA LEU A 55 4.63 -3.28 -0.02
C LEU A 55 4.86 -4.38 -1.06
N THR A 56 5.58 -5.44 -0.71
CA THR A 56 5.68 -6.61 -1.59
C THR A 56 4.34 -7.35 -1.67
N GLU A 57 4.10 -7.98 -2.82
CA GLU A 57 2.96 -8.84 -3.13
C GLU A 57 3.47 -10.10 -3.83
N PRO A 58 2.71 -11.21 -3.89
CA PRO A 58 3.11 -12.39 -4.66
C PRO A 58 3.46 -12.08 -6.13
N GLU A 59 2.72 -11.15 -6.75
CA GLU A 59 2.91 -10.69 -8.13
C GLU A 59 4.02 -9.65 -8.25
N THR A 60 4.35 -8.94 -7.17
CA THR A 60 5.43 -7.93 -7.10
C THR A 60 6.29 -8.21 -5.87
N PRO A 61 7.11 -9.29 -5.90
CA PRO A 61 7.86 -9.73 -4.73
C PRO A 61 9.03 -8.80 -4.41
N VAL A 62 9.42 -7.93 -5.34
CA VAL A 62 10.52 -6.99 -5.19
C VAL A 62 10.01 -5.59 -5.48
N VAL A 63 10.23 -4.66 -4.54
CA VAL A 63 9.80 -3.26 -4.68
C VAL A 63 11.00 -2.35 -4.47
N ASP A 64 11.24 -1.42 -5.40
CA ASP A 64 12.18 -0.32 -5.19
C ASP A 64 11.44 0.87 -4.58
N ALA A 65 11.94 1.38 -3.44
CA ALA A 65 11.37 2.54 -2.80
C ALA A 65 11.38 3.79 -3.70
N THR A 66 12.28 3.87 -4.69
CA THR A 66 12.28 5.00 -5.65
C THR A 66 11.07 4.98 -6.57
N ASP A 67 10.51 3.80 -6.87
CA ASP A 67 9.34 3.66 -7.73
C ASP A 67 8.04 4.08 -7.03
N ILE A 68 8.05 4.12 -5.69
CA ILE A 68 6.95 4.69 -4.88
C ILE A 68 6.87 6.22 -5.06
N GLY A 69 7.99 6.87 -5.39
CA GLY A 69 8.06 8.30 -5.64
C GLY A 69 7.64 9.15 -4.44
N ALA A 70 6.87 10.21 -4.68
CA ALA A 70 6.46 11.16 -3.63
C ALA A 70 5.61 10.52 -2.51
N LEU A 71 4.96 9.38 -2.78
CA LEU A 71 4.21 8.65 -1.78
C LEU A 71 5.11 8.02 -0.70
N LEU A 72 6.41 7.87 -0.96
CA LEU A 72 7.36 7.39 0.05
C LEU A 72 7.45 8.35 1.23
N ILE A 73 7.44 9.67 0.97
CA ILE A 73 7.45 10.71 2.02
C ILE A 73 6.22 10.57 2.90
N LEU A 74 5.06 10.33 2.28
CA LEU A 74 3.81 10.10 3.00
C LEU A 74 3.89 8.82 3.86
N ALA A 75 4.41 7.73 3.28
CA ALA A 75 4.58 6.46 3.97
C ALA A 75 5.55 6.55 5.16
N GLN A 76 6.63 7.32 5.05
CA GLN A 76 7.57 7.58 6.14
C GLN A 76 6.93 8.39 7.27
N ALA A 77 6.09 9.37 6.94
CA ALA A 77 5.38 10.20 7.91
C ALA A 77 4.18 9.49 8.59
N TYR A 78 3.81 8.30 8.14
CA TYR A 78 2.63 7.59 8.60
C TYR A 78 2.81 6.98 10.00
N GLU A 79 1.79 7.12 10.86
CA GLU A 79 1.69 6.45 12.16
C GLU A 79 0.63 5.33 12.09
N PRO A 80 1.04 4.05 11.94
CA PRO A 80 0.14 2.91 11.77
C PRO A 80 -0.86 2.69 12.92
N ARG A 81 -0.57 3.18 14.13
CA ARG A 81 -1.46 3.00 15.29
C ARG A 81 -2.61 4.00 15.32
N THR A 82 -2.48 5.10 14.57
CA THR A 82 -3.49 6.15 14.48
C THR A 82 -3.76 6.45 13.02
N PRO A 83 -4.35 5.51 12.26
CA PRO A 83 -4.61 5.69 10.84
C PRO A 83 -5.49 6.91 10.57
N HIS A 84 -5.25 7.59 9.45
CA HIS A 84 -6.11 8.65 8.95
C HIS A 84 -7.51 8.10 8.57
N ASP A 85 -8.53 8.96 8.59
CA ASP A 85 -9.91 8.52 8.33
C ASP A 85 -10.11 7.88 6.96
N ASP A 86 -9.38 8.30 5.93
CA ASP A 86 -9.40 7.67 4.60
C ASP A 86 -8.95 6.19 4.67
N VAL A 87 -7.90 5.89 5.44
CA VAL A 87 -7.41 4.52 5.66
C VAL A 87 -8.46 3.72 6.42
N ARG A 88 -9.09 4.34 7.45
CA ARG A 88 -10.15 3.70 8.23
C ARG A 88 -11.39 3.40 7.40
N ALA A 89 -11.80 4.33 6.54
CA ALA A 89 -12.95 4.15 5.66
C ALA A 89 -12.71 3.00 4.69
N LEU A 90 -11.51 2.92 4.11
CA LEU A 90 -11.13 1.84 3.21
C LEU A 90 -11.04 0.48 3.94
N ALA A 91 -10.46 0.45 5.13
CA ALA A 91 -10.34 -0.78 5.95
C ALA A 91 -11.69 -1.38 6.38
N ARG A 92 -12.75 -0.56 6.43
CA ARG A 92 -14.11 -1.01 6.79
C ARG A 92 -14.87 -1.62 5.62
N LEU A 93 -14.38 -1.50 4.39
CA LEU A 93 -15.04 -2.11 3.24
C LEU A 93 -14.88 -3.62 3.31
N ASP A 94 -15.95 -4.35 3.01
CA ASP A 94 -15.83 -5.79 2.77
C ASP A 94 -14.96 -6.05 1.52
N PRO A 95 -14.36 -7.25 1.38
CA PRO A 95 -13.46 -7.55 0.27
C PRO A 95 -14.05 -7.29 -1.11
N ARG A 96 -15.36 -7.52 -1.29
CA ARG A 96 -16.02 -7.28 -2.57
C ARG A 96 -16.20 -5.79 -2.83
N SER A 97 -16.56 -5.00 -1.82
CA SER A 97 -16.63 -3.54 -1.93
C SER A 97 -15.26 -2.91 -2.20
N ALA A 98 -14.21 -3.38 -1.54
CA ALA A 98 -12.83 -2.92 -1.78
C ALA A 98 -12.38 -3.20 -3.23
N ASP A 99 -12.67 -4.41 -3.74
CA ASP A 99 -12.39 -4.79 -5.12
C ASP A 99 -13.13 -3.89 -6.14
N ILE A 100 -14.40 -3.57 -5.88
CA ILE A 100 -15.18 -2.67 -6.74
C ILE A 100 -14.59 -1.25 -6.74
N VAL A 101 -14.16 -0.71 -5.59
CA VAL A 101 -13.50 0.62 -5.55
C VAL A 101 -12.22 0.59 -6.37
N ARG A 102 -11.38 -0.43 -6.20
CA ARG A 102 -10.13 -0.59 -6.96
C ARG A 102 -10.39 -0.57 -8.46
N VAL A 103 -11.32 -1.40 -8.95
CA VAL A 103 -11.67 -1.44 -10.37
C VAL A 103 -12.28 -0.12 -10.85
N LEU A 104 -13.09 0.55 -10.03
CA LEU A 104 -13.66 1.87 -10.37
C LEU A 104 -12.58 2.94 -10.54
N VAL A 105 -11.49 2.88 -9.77
CA VAL A 105 -10.37 3.81 -9.83
C VAL A 105 -9.46 3.53 -11.02
N GLU A 106 -9.20 2.25 -11.31
CA GLU A 106 -8.35 1.80 -12.43
C GLU A 106 -9.03 1.99 -13.80
N SER A 107 -10.36 2.04 -13.84
CA SER A 107 -11.11 2.12 -15.10
C SER A 107 -11.37 3.56 -15.55
N ASP A 108 -11.24 3.82 -16.85
CA ASP A 108 -11.53 5.13 -17.45
C ASP A 108 -12.99 5.58 -17.26
N SER A 109 -13.94 4.63 -17.15
CA SER A 109 -15.37 4.91 -17.00
C SER A 109 -16.09 3.87 -16.15
N VAL A 110 -17.26 4.24 -15.63
CA VAL A 110 -18.17 3.30 -14.93
C VAL A 110 -18.59 2.14 -15.85
N ARG A 111 -18.73 2.40 -17.16
CA ARG A 111 -19.03 1.37 -18.15
C ARG A 111 -17.88 0.36 -18.30
N SER A 112 -16.64 0.84 -18.37
CA SER A 112 -15.45 -0.02 -18.43
C SER A 112 -15.30 -0.85 -17.14
N ALA A 113 -15.50 -0.22 -15.98
CA ALA A 113 -15.51 -0.91 -14.69
C ALA A 113 -16.59 -2.00 -14.63
N ALA A 114 -17.80 -1.71 -15.14
CA ALA A 114 -18.88 -2.69 -15.21
C ALA A 114 -18.53 -3.89 -16.09
N ALA A 115 -17.89 -3.66 -17.24
CA ALA A 115 -17.40 -4.74 -18.10
C ALA A 115 -16.33 -5.58 -17.38
N ALA A 116 -15.34 -4.95 -16.73
CA ALA A 116 -14.28 -5.64 -16.00
C ALA A 116 -14.80 -6.45 -14.80
N LEU A 117 -15.83 -5.94 -14.11
CA LEU A 117 -16.48 -6.61 -12.97
C LEU A 117 -17.51 -7.66 -13.38
N GLY A 118 -17.85 -7.77 -14.67
CA GLY A 118 -18.94 -8.62 -15.16
C GLY A 118 -20.32 -8.21 -14.64
N MET A 119 -20.53 -6.92 -14.38
CA MET A 119 -21.76 -6.37 -13.79
C MET A 119 -22.54 -5.52 -14.78
N HIS A 120 -23.84 -5.35 -14.54
CA HIS A 120 -24.63 -4.35 -15.23
C HIS A 120 -24.19 -2.93 -14.82
N HIS A 121 -24.14 -2.00 -15.78
CA HIS A 121 -23.76 -0.61 -15.53
C HIS A 121 -24.59 0.02 -14.41
N SER A 122 -25.92 -0.17 -14.39
CA SER A 122 -26.79 0.39 -13.34
C SER A 122 -26.41 -0.10 -11.94
N THR A 123 -26.01 -1.37 -11.82
CA THR A 123 -25.52 -1.94 -10.56
C THR A 123 -24.21 -1.27 -10.12
N VAL A 124 -23.26 -1.12 -11.03
CA VAL A 124 -21.97 -0.46 -10.70
C VAL A 124 -22.16 1.02 -10.37
N GLN A 125 -23.06 1.70 -11.07
CA GLN A 125 -23.43 3.08 -10.77
C GLN A 125 -23.98 3.22 -9.34
N ALA A 126 -24.94 2.37 -8.95
CA ALA A 126 -25.48 2.36 -7.60
C ALA A 126 -24.41 2.00 -6.54
N LYS A 127 -23.49 1.09 -6.86
CA LYS A 127 -22.35 0.76 -6.00
C LYS A 127 -21.39 1.94 -5.86
N HIS A 128 -21.07 2.64 -6.94
CA HIS A 128 -20.23 3.83 -6.93
C HIS A 128 -20.81 4.91 -6.01
N GLU A 129 -22.10 5.22 -6.12
CA GLU A 129 -22.77 6.18 -5.23
C GLU A 129 -22.74 5.75 -3.76
N SER A 130 -22.94 4.45 -3.48
CA SER A 130 -22.85 3.92 -2.13
C SER A 130 -21.44 3.98 -1.56
N LEU A 131 -20.43 3.67 -2.37
CA LEU A 131 -19.02 3.68 -1.98
C LEU A 131 -18.52 5.10 -1.77
N THR A 132 -18.94 6.06 -2.60
CA THR A 132 -18.66 7.49 -2.40
C THR A 132 -19.15 7.97 -1.04
N ARG A 133 -20.35 7.54 -0.62
CA ARG A 133 -20.87 7.85 0.72
C ARG A 133 -20.07 7.17 1.84
N ALA A 134 -19.68 5.91 1.65
CA ALA A 134 -18.90 5.17 2.65
C ALA A 134 -17.48 5.74 2.83
N LEU A 135 -16.85 6.18 1.74
CA LEU A 135 -15.51 6.80 1.75
C LEU A 135 -15.54 8.27 2.18
N GLY A 136 -16.67 8.95 2.01
CA GLY A 136 -16.78 10.40 2.25
C GLY A 136 -16.18 11.26 1.13
N TYR A 137 -15.81 10.64 0.00
CA TYR A 137 -15.32 11.30 -1.20
C TYR A 137 -15.59 10.44 -2.43
N ASP A 138 -15.65 11.06 -3.61
CA ASP A 138 -15.79 10.33 -4.87
C ASP A 138 -14.41 9.82 -5.33
N PRO A 139 -14.15 8.50 -5.33
CA PRO A 139 -12.86 7.94 -5.72
C PRO A 139 -12.52 8.16 -7.20
N ARG A 140 -13.49 8.53 -8.04
CA ARG A 140 -13.28 8.82 -9.46
C ARG A 140 -12.97 10.30 -9.76
N SER A 141 -13.16 11.18 -8.79
CA SER A 141 -12.68 12.57 -8.90
C SER A 141 -11.15 12.61 -8.86
N ILE A 142 -10.53 13.63 -9.46
CA ILE A 142 -9.05 13.77 -9.48
C ILE A 142 -8.48 13.71 -8.05
N THR A 143 -9.03 14.50 -7.13
CA THR A 143 -8.59 14.53 -5.73
C THR A 143 -8.93 13.23 -5.00
N GLY A 144 -10.10 12.64 -5.25
CA GLY A 144 -10.50 11.39 -4.62
C GLY A 144 -9.66 10.19 -5.07
N HIS A 145 -9.20 10.18 -6.32
CA HIS A 145 -8.26 9.20 -6.82
C HIS A 145 -6.95 9.29 -6.03
N ALA A 146 -6.36 10.49 -5.88
CA ALA A 146 -5.14 10.67 -5.09
C ALA A 146 -5.33 10.23 -3.62
N ARG A 147 -6.46 10.57 -3.00
CA ARG A 147 -6.81 10.13 -1.64
C ARG A 147 -6.91 8.61 -1.53
N TYR A 148 -7.55 7.96 -2.51
CA TYR A 148 -7.64 6.50 -2.56
C TYR A 148 -6.27 5.84 -2.68
N ILE A 149 -5.41 6.30 -3.60
CA ILE A 149 -4.08 5.71 -3.80
C ILE A 149 -3.23 5.84 -2.52
N ALA A 150 -3.25 7.02 -1.91
CA ALA A 150 -2.59 7.26 -0.62
C ALA A 150 -3.16 6.33 0.47
N ALA A 151 -4.48 6.26 0.63
CA ALA A 151 -5.10 5.44 1.66
C ALA A 151 -4.85 3.93 1.45
N ALA A 152 -4.90 3.45 0.21
CA ALA A 152 -4.64 2.06 -0.14
C ALA A 152 -3.18 1.66 0.18
N LEU A 153 -2.22 2.53 -0.15
CA LEU A 153 -0.82 2.34 0.20
C LEU A 153 -0.63 2.28 1.73
N LEU A 154 -1.19 3.25 2.46
CA LEU A 154 -1.05 3.33 3.91
C LEU A 154 -1.79 2.19 4.64
N LEU A 155 -2.90 1.71 4.09
CA LEU A 155 -3.61 0.55 4.62
C LEU A 155 -2.71 -0.68 4.67
N ARG A 156 -1.93 -0.92 3.60
CA ARG A 156 -0.94 -2.01 3.55
C ARG A 156 0.19 -1.84 4.55
N LEU A 157 0.47 -0.60 4.96
CA LEU A 157 1.46 -0.26 5.99
C LEU A 157 0.87 -0.21 7.40
N THR A 158 -0.43 -0.47 7.57
CA THR A 158 -1.09 -0.47 8.88
C THR A 158 -0.79 -1.76 9.64
N ASP A 159 -0.80 -1.70 10.97
CA ASP A 159 -0.54 -2.87 11.82
C ASP A 159 -1.71 -3.87 11.74
N PRO A 160 -1.46 -5.17 11.52
CA PRO A 160 -2.49 -6.21 11.60
C PRO A 160 -3.31 -6.16 12.90
N ALA A 161 -2.68 -5.85 14.03
CA ALA A 161 -3.37 -5.76 15.32
C ALA A 161 -4.40 -4.62 15.37
N TRP A 162 -4.18 -3.54 14.59
CA TRP A 162 -5.18 -2.49 14.45
C TRP A 162 -6.36 -2.96 13.58
N LEU A 163 -6.11 -3.71 12.50
CA LEU A 163 -7.15 -4.24 11.61
C LEU A 163 -8.09 -5.19 12.36
N GLU A 164 -7.53 -6.05 13.22
CA GLU A 164 -8.28 -7.00 14.04
C GLU A 164 -9.17 -6.26 15.07
N ASN A 165 -8.62 -5.33 15.84
CA ASN A 165 -9.37 -4.57 16.85
C ASN A 165 -10.45 -3.66 16.24
N SER A 166 -10.21 -3.13 15.04
CA SER A 166 -11.18 -2.32 14.29
C SER A 166 -12.39 -3.13 13.83
N THR A 167 -12.20 -4.42 13.58
CA THR A 167 -13.26 -5.36 13.18
C THR A 167 -14.12 -5.77 14.39
N HIS A 168 -13.54 -5.83 15.58
CA HIS A 168 -14.24 -6.22 16.81
C HIS A 168 -15.10 -5.11 17.45
N LEU A 169 -14.74 -3.83 17.26
CA LEU A 169 -15.55 -2.69 17.71
C LEU A 169 -16.85 -2.48 16.90
N GLN A 170 -17.14 -3.37 15.94
CA GLN A 170 -18.31 -3.33 15.06
C GLN A 170 -19.36 -4.42 15.38
N ARG A 171 -19.28 -5.08 16.54
CA ARG A 171 -20.36 -5.93 17.06
C ARG A 171 -21.04 -5.29 18.26
#